data_AF-A0A177APT7-F1
#
_entry.id   AF-A0A177APT7-F1
#
_cell.length_a   1.000
_cell.length_b   1.000
_cell.length_c   1.000
_cell.angle_alpha   90.00
_cell.angle_beta   90.00
_cell.angle_gamma   90.00
#
_symmetry.space_group_name_H-M   'P 1'
#
loop_
_entity.id
_entity.type
_entity.pdbx_description
1 polymer ?
#
loop_
_entity_poly.entity_id
_entity_poly.type
_entity_poly.pdbx_seq_one_letter_code
_entity_poly.pdbx_strand_id
1 'polypeptide(L)'
;MTYRAAQEEYINSLKAARPASCFLHLSLTAASFKATDPKRHLSEHHITSHLAVLRDTLVTMALAETLLLPVRAVQALFAIIVLGLLVDVTTNWYATSEVNFLIFASVWTLLAVAYLVIAPLTFATAAHKYAVLVAESLTMLFWFAGFIALADLLGKVGCTSRQGKWCGESIAGTVFAAFEWLLFLGTTALAALHVWRTRGGSSEPAHAMKVQPTPYQGA
;
A
#
# COMPACT_ATOMS: atom_id res chain seq x y z
N MET A 1 26.73 4.38 35.46
CA MET A 1 25.79 5.35 36.08
C MET A 1 25.24 6.39 35.10
N THR A 2 25.67 6.41 33.83
CA THR A 2 25.30 7.46 32.86
C THR A 2 24.06 7.14 32.00
N TYR A 3 23.75 5.86 31.78
CA TYR A 3 22.62 5.45 30.92
C TYR A 3 21.24 5.65 31.56
N ARG A 4 21.13 5.57 32.90
CA ARG A 4 19.85 5.80 33.58
C ARG A 4 19.41 7.27 33.53
N ALA A 5 20.35 8.21 33.60
CA ALA A 5 20.05 9.64 33.50
C ALA A 5 19.52 10.02 32.10
N ALA A 6 20.15 9.49 31.03
CA ALA A 6 19.68 9.73 29.66
C ALA A 6 18.31 9.08 29.38
N GLN A 7 18.03 7.94 30.00
CA GLN A 7 16.76 7.23 29.82
C GLN A 7 15.59 7.90 30.57
N GLU A 8 15.83 8.49 31.75
CA GLU A 8 14.82 9.28 32.48
C GLU A 8 14.47 10.58 31.75
N GLU A 9 15.43 11.22 31.10
CA GLU A 9 15.21 12.45 30.33
C GLU A 9 14.38 12.20 29.05
N TYR A 10 14.58 11.06 28.39
CA TYR A 10 13.79 10.65 27.24
C TYR A 10 12.35 10.24 27.61
N ILE A 11 12.17 9.53 28.73
CA ILE A 11 10.85 9.13 29.23
C ILE A 11 10.04 10.34 29.73
N ASN A 12 10.68 11.34 30.33
CA ASN A 12 10.03 12.60 30.70
C ASN A 12 9.65 13.44 29.48
N SER A 13 10.45 13.41 28.41
CA SER A 13 10.13 14.06 27.13
C SER A 13 8.93 13.40 26.42
N LEU A 14 8.81 12.07 26.50
CA LEU A 14 7.67 11.33 25.94
C LEU A 14 6.37 11.52 26.75
N LYS A 15 6.45 11.76 28.06
CA LYS A 15 5.25 12.07 28.89
C LYS A 15 4.76 13.51 28.74
N ALA A 16 5.61 14.45 28.33
CA ALA A 16 5.23 15.83 28.00
C ALA A 16 4.51 15.92 26.64
N ALA A 17 4.77 14.98 25.73
CA ALA A 17 4.07 14.86 24.45
C ALA A 17 2.75 14.09 24.59
N ARG A 18 1.78 14.67 25.32
CA ARG A 18 0.37 14.29 25.13
C ARG A 18 -0.33 15.20 24.12
N PRO A 19 -1.31 14.65 23.37
CA PRO A 19 -1.77 15.15 22.08
C PRO A 19 -2.86 16.21 22.26
N ALA A 20 -2.50 17.50 22.25
CA ALA A 20 -3.53 18.56 22.20
C ALA A 20 -3.12 19.86 21.50
N SER A 21 -1.84 20.10 21.19
CA SER A 21 -1.40 21.45 20.75
C SER A 21 -0.82 21.56 19.34
N CYS A 22 -0.75 20.48 18.56
CA CYS A 22 -0.27 20.57 17.16
C CYS A 22 -1.27 21.24 16.20
N PHE A 23 -2.52 21.45 16.61
CA PHE A 23 -3.51 22.20 15.81
C PHE A 23 -3.35 23.73 15.90
N LEU A 24 -2.53 24.25 16.81
CA LEU A 24 -2.42 25.70 17.05
C LEU A 24 -1.15 26.34 16.50
N HIS A 25 -0.14 25.54 16.11
CA HIS A 25 1.11 26.09 15.58
C HIS A 25 1.12 26.30 14.06
N LEU A 26 0.06 25.89 13.34
CA LEU A 26 -0.07 26.12 11.90
C LEU A 26 -0.85 27.40 11.53
N SER A 27 -1.32 28.15 12.52
CA SER A 27 -2.09 29.39 12.31
C SER A 27 -1.28 30.67 12.56
N LEU A 28 -0.10 30.58 13.18
CA LEU A 28 0.65 31.76 13.64
C LEU A 28 1.70 32.30 12.65
N THR A 29 1.96 31.62 11.54
CA THR A 29 2.84 32.12 10.46
C THR A 29 2.05 32.83 9.34
N ALA A 30 0.86 33.36 9.63
CA ALA A 30 0.07 34.12 8.65
C ALA A 30 0.11 35.65 8.84
N ALA A 31 0.68 36.17 9.94
CA ALA A 31 0.39 37.56 10.35
C ALA A 31 1.54 38.58 10.24
N SER A 32 2.74 38.23 9.77
CA SER A 32 3.78 39.26 9.69
C SER A 32 4.87 38.94 8.67
N PHE A 33 4.66 39.34 7.41
CA PHE A 33 5.69 40.09 6.67
C PHE A 33 5.13 40.69 5.37
N LYS A 34 4.88 42.00 5.44
CA LYS A 34 5.25 43.00 4.43
C LYS A 34 4.66 42.90 3.02
N ALA A 35 3.88 43.91 2.68
CA ALA A 35 3.58 44.31 1.30
C ALA A 35 4.87 44.32 0.46
N THR A 36 5.09 43.32 -0.40
CA THR A 36 6.14 43.37 -1.42
C THR A 36 5.80 42.42 -2.58
N ASP A 37 5.37 43.02 -3.69
CA ASP A 37 5.55 42.55 -5.06
C ASP A 37 4.71 41.31 -5.54
N PRO A 38 3.76 41.49 -6.48
CA PRO A 38 2.92 40.40 -6.99
C PRO A 38 3.69 39.28 -7.71
N LYS A 39 4.98 39.47 -8.07
CA LYS A 39 5.80 38.40 -8.64
C LYS A 39 6.33 37.40 -7.61
N ARG A 40 6.38 37.76 -6.32
CA ARG A 40 6.92 36.89 -5.25
C ARG A 40 5.93 35.79 -4.84
N HIS A 41 4.63 36.10 -4.88
CA HIS A 41 3.55 35.14 -4.56
C HIS A 41 3.50 33.93 -5.49
N LEU A 42 3.88 34.07 -6.77
CA LEU A 42 3.88 32.95 -7.72
C LEU A 42 5.02 31.95 -7.42
N SER A 43 6.17 32.45 -6.95
CA SER A 43 7.33 31.62 -6.57
C SER A 43 7.11 30.89 -5.24
N GLU A 44 6.46 31.53 -4.28
CA GLU A 44 6.20 30.93 -2.96
C GLU A 44 5.16 29.80 -3.02
N HIS A 45 4.09 29.97 -3.81
CA HIS A 45 3.14 28.88 -4.06
C HIS A 45 3.79 27.71 -4.81
N HIS A 46 4.71 27.99 -5.75
CA HIS A 46 5.45 26.95 -6.43
C HIS A 46 6.36 26.18 -5.45
N ILE A 47 7.16 26.86 -4.62
CA ILE A 47 8.10 26.22 -3.68
C ILE A 47 7.37 25.47 -2.56
N THR A 48 6.27 26.02 -2.03
CA THR A 48 5.46 25.34 -1.01
C THR A 48 4.72 24.12 -1.57
N SER A 49 4.27 24.18 -2.83
CA SER A 49 3.68 23.01 -3.49
C SER A 49 4.72 21.90 -3.71
N HIS A 50 5.95 22.25 -4.14
CA HIS A 50 7.04 21.29 -4.28
C HIS A 50 7.48 20.71 -2.94
N LEU A 51 7.56 21.52 -1.88
CA LEU A 51 7.91 21.03 -0.54
C LEU A 51 6.82 20.13 0.06
N ALA A 52 5.53 20.40 -0.22
CA ALA A 52 4.44 19.53 0.18
C ALA A 52 4.45 18.20 -0.59
N VAL A 53 4.65 18.26 -1.91
CA VAL A 53 4.80 17.06 -2.75
C VAL A 53 6.03 16.26 -2.35
N LEU A 54 7.18 16.91 -2.11
CA LEU A 54 8.41 16.27 -1.65
C LEU A 54 8.22 15.60 -0.28
N ARG A 55 7.59 16.30 0.68
CA ARG A 55 7.28 15.73 1.99
C ARG A 55 6.31 14.55 1.87
N ASP A 56 5.27 14.65 1.05
CA ASP A 56 4.32 13.56 0.85
C ASP A 56 4.97 12.38 0.13
N THR A 57 5.86 12.61 -0.85
CA THR A 57 6.64 11.55 -1.50
C THR A 57 7.65 10.92 -0.54
N LEU A 58 8.30 11.71 0.32
CA LEU A 58 9.29 11.22 1.27
C LEU A 58 8.63 10.41 2.40
N VAL A 59 7.47 10.87 2.89
CA VAL A 59 6.66 10.14 3.88
C VAL A 59 6.09 8.87 3.27
N THR A 60 5.60 8.90 2.04
CA THR A 60 5.06 7.69 1.39
C THR A 60 6.14 6.69 0.99
N MET A 61 7.35 7.14 0.62
CA MET A 61 8.49 6.26 0.39
C MET A 61 9.02 5.65 1.71
N ALA A 62 9.10 6.42 2.79
CA ALA A 62 9.52 5.92 4.10
C ALA A 62 8.49 4.94 4.70
N LEU A 63 7.20 5.23 4.53
CA LEU A 63 6.10 4.37 4.99
C LEU A 63 5.95 3.12 4.11
N ALA A 64 6.26 3.21 2.81
CA ALA A 64 6.33 2.07 1.92
C ALA A 64 7.38 1.04 2.40
N GLU A 65 8.62 1.47 2.66
CA GLU A 65 9.70 0.56 3.09
C GLU A 65 9.42 -0.09 4.46
N THR A 66 8.87 0.67 5.42
CA THR A 66 8.65 0.17 6.79
C THR A 66 7.32 -0.55 6.99
N LEU A 67 6.29 -0.25 6.20
CA LEU A 67 4.95 -0.85 6.31
C LEU A 67 4.67 -1.91 5.23
N LEU A 68 5.20 -1.77 4.01
CA LEU A 68 4.92 -2.77 2.96
C LEU A 68 5.64 -4.09 3.26
N LEU A 69 6.87 -4.06 3.74
CA LEU A 69 7.65 -5.27 4.05
C LEU A 69 6.93 -6.20 5.04
N PRO A 70 6.41 -5.72 6.20
CA PRO A 70 5.62 -6.55 7.09
C PRO A 70 4.26 -6.94 6.48
N VAL A 71 3.59 -6.06 5.73
CA VAL A 71 2.32 -6.41 5.06
C VAL A 71 2.52 -7.56 4.06
N ARG A 72 3.61 -7.54 3.29
CA ARG A 72 3.97 -8.63 2.36
C ARG A 72 4.26 -9.93 3.09
N ALA A 73 4.91 -9.86 4.25
CA ALA A 73 5.17 -11.03 5.08
C ALA A 73 3.86 -11.63 5.61
N VAL A 74 2.91 -10.79 6.03
CA VAL A 74 1.57 -11.24 6.47
C VAL A 74 0.80 -11.87 5.31
N GLN A 75 0.82 -11.25 4.12
CA GLN A 75 0.21 -11.81 2.90
C GLN A 75 0.77 -13.21 2.58
N ALA A 76 2.10 -13.33 2.55
CA ALA A 76 2.75 -14.62 2.33
C ALA A 76 2.42 -15.66 3.41
N LEU A 77 2.35 -15.24 4.68
CA LEU A 77 2.01 -16.13 5.79
C LEU A 77 0.59 -16.69 5.64
N PHE A 78 -0.40 -15.84 5.36
CA PHE A 78 -1.76 -16.31 5.15
C PHE A 78 -1.89 -17.20 3.91
N ALA A 79 -1.17 -16.89 2.82
CA ALA A 79 -1.11 -17.77 1.64
C ALA A 79 -0.58 -19.17 1.98
N ILE A 80 0.47 -19.27 2.82
CA ILE A 80 1.04 -20.53 3.29
C ILE A 80 0.06 -21.28 4.21
N ILE A 81 -0.61 -20.58 5.12
CA ILE A 81 -1.61 -21.19 6.00
C ILE A 81 -2.74 -21.81 5.17
N VAL A 82 -3.29 -21.06 4.20
CA VAL A 82 -4.34 -21.58 3.31
C VAL A 82 -3.83 -22.77 2.50
N LEU A 83 -2.60 -22.70 1.97
CA LEU A 83 -2.01 -23.81 1.22
C LEU A 83 -1.91 -25.07 2.08
N GLY A 84 -1.40 -24.97 3.31
CA GLY A 84 -1.26 -26.11 4.21
C GLY A 84 -2.60 -26.73 4.60
N LEU A 85 -3.59 -25.90 4.94
CA LEU A 85 -4.94 -26.36 5.28
C LEU A 85 -5.60 -27.09 4.11
N LEU A 86 -5.53 -26.52 2.90
CA LEU A 86 -6.21 -27.08 1.73
C LEU A 86 -5.50 -28.33 1.19
N VAL A 87 -4.17 -28.41 1.28
CA VAL A 87 -3.43 -29.63 0.92
C VAL A 87 -3.87 -30.78 1.83
N ASP A 88 -4.01 -30.57 3.14
CA ASP A 88 -4.51 -31.62 4.04
C ASP A 88 -5.96 -32.04 3.72
N VAL A 89 -6.81 -31.09 3.32
CA VAL A 89 -8.17 -31.41 2.87
C VAL A 89 -8.13 -32.31 1.61
N THR A 90 -7.25 -32.01 0.64
CA THR A 90 -7.17 -32.80 -0.60
C THR A 90 -6.67 -34.23 -0.39
N THR A 91 -5.83 -34.48 0.62
CA THR A 91 -5.34 -35.84 0.90
C THR A 91 -6.40 -36.72 1.58
N ASN A 92 -7.37 -36.12 2.27
CA ASN A 92 -8.33 -36.84 3.12
C ASN A 92 -9.77 -36.92 2.56
N TRP A 93 -10.22 -35.97 1.72
CA TRP A 93 -11.65 -35.83 1.37
C TRP A 93 -11.94 -35.66 -0.14
N TYR A 94 -10.95 -35.92 -1.01
CA TYR A 94 -10.96 -35.65 -2.46
C TYR A 94 -10.76 -34.16 -2.84
N ALA A 95 -10.06 -33.95 -3.96
CA ALA A 95 -9.74 -32.62 -4.49
C ALA A 95 -10.88 -32.07 -5.36
N THR A 96 -11.69 -31.17 -4.80
CA THR A 96 -12.68 -30.43 -5.58
C THR A 96 -12.03 -29.29 -6.36
N SER A 97 -12.67 -28.84 -7.44
CA SER A 97 -12.13 -27.80 -8.32
C SER A 97 -11.90 -26.47 -7.61
N GLU A 98 -12.72 -26.15 -6.61
CA GLU A 98 -12.65 -24.94 -5.80
C GLU A 98 -11.42 -24.96 -4.88
N VAL A 99 -11.12 -26.11 -4.27
CA VAL A 99 -9.94 -26.30 -3.43
C VAL A 99 -8.66 -26.22 -4.27
N ASN A 100 -8.67 -26.85 -5.44
CA ASN A 100 -7.54 -26.79 -6.39
C ASN A 100 -7.27 -25.36 -6.88
N PHE A 101 -8.32 -24.57 -7.10
CA PHE A 101 -8.18 -23.17 -7.49
C PHE A 101 -7.53 -22.33 -6.38
N LEU A 102 -7.90 -22.54 -5.11
CA LEU A 102 -7.26 -21.84 -3.99
C LEU A 102 -5.81 -22.29 -3.77
N ILE A 103 -5.48 -23.57 -3.97
CA ILE A 103 -4.09 -24.05 -3.96
C ILE A 103 -3.28 -23.33 -5.05
N PHE A 104 -3.82 -23.23 -6.26
CA PHE A 104 -3.22 -22.46 -7.35
C PHE A 104 -3.03 -20.99 -6.95
N ALA A 105 -4.05 -20.35 -6.37
CA ALA A 105 -4.00 -18.97 -5.93
C ALA A 105 -2.92 -18.74 -4.85
N SER A 106 -2.75 -19.68 -3.91
CA SER A 106 -1.68 -19.68 -2.91
C SER A 106 -0.28 -19.77 -3.54
N VAL A 107 -0.08 -20.65 -4.51
CA VAL A 107 1.22 -20.77 -5.21
C VAL A 107 1.49 -19.51 -6.04
N TRP A 108 0.48 -18.99 -6.73
CA TRP A 108 0.55 -17.73 -7.47
C TRP A 108 0.93 -16.55 -6.55
N THR A 109 0.35 -16.47 -5.35
CA THR A 109 0.67 -15.40 -4.39
C THR A 109 2.12 -15.45 -3.95
N LEU A 110 2.68 -16.63 -3.69
CA LEU A 110 4.09 -16.76 -3.33
C LEU A 110 5.01 -16.25 -4.44
N LEU A 111 4.66 -16.55 -5.70
CA LEU A 111 5.38 -16.03 -6.86
C LEU A 111 5.22 -14.51 -7.00
N ALA A 112 4.02 -13.98 -6.80
CA ALA A 112 3.74 -12.55 -6.85
C ALA A 112 4.48 -11.80 -5.76
N VAL A 113 4.49 -12.29 -4.51
CA VAL A 113 5.25 -11.69 -3.40
C VAL A 113 6.75 -11.76 -3.68
N ALA A 114 7.27 -12.89 -4.17
CA ALA A 114 8.68 -13.00 -4.54
C ALA A 114 9.07 -11.97 -5.63
N TYR A 115 8.23 -11.80 -6.66
CA TYR A 115 8.41 -10.75 -7.67
C TYR A 115 8.41 -9.35 -7.04
N LEU A 116 7.49 -9.08 -6.11
CA LEU A 116 7.37 -7.77 -5.45
C LEU A 116 8.53 -7.44 -4.51
N VAL A 117 9.24 -8.44 -3.99
CA VAL A 117 10.48 -8.25 -3.21
C VAL A 117 11.67 -7.98 -4.12
N ILE A 118 11.73 -8.62 -5.29
CA ILE A 118 12.83 -8.46 -6.26
C ILE A 118 12.70 -7.17 -7.07
N ALA A 119 11.47 -6.72 -7.35
CA ALA A 119 11.18 -5.51 -8.12
C ALA A 119 11.90 -4.24 -7.60
N PRO A 120 11.84 -3.89 -6.30
CA PRO A 120 12.55 -2.71 -5.78
C PRO A 120 14.09 -2.86 -5.79
N LEU A 121 14.61 -4.08 -5.82
CA LEU A 121 16.06 -4.34 -5.81
C LEU A 121 16.72 -4.18 -7.18
N THR A 122 15.95 -4.30 -8.27
CA THR A 122 16.53 -4.49 -9.60
C THR A 122 16.39 -3.28 -10.52
N PHE A 123 15.24 -2.58 -10.60
CA PHE A 123 15.09 -1.46 -11.57
C PHE A 123 14.04 -0.41 -11.16
N ALA A 124 14.47 0.86 -11.01
CA ALA A 124 13.65 2.00 -10.55
C ALA A 124 12.83 2.72 -11.66
N THR A 125 12.66 2.13 -12.84
CA THR A 125 12.08 2.83 -14.00
C THR A 125 10.57 2.64 -14.15
N ALA A 126 9.89 3.74 -14.50
CA ALA A 126 8.44 3.96 -14.48
C ALA A 126 7.55 2.97 -15.29
N ALA A 127 8.12 1.99 -15.99
CA ALA A 127 7.37 0.93 -16.66
C ALA A 127 6.83 -0.14 -15.69
N HIS A 128 7.49 -0.36 -14.53
CA HIS A 128 7.09 -1.41 -13.58
C HIS A 128 5.89 -1.07 -12.69
N LYS A 129 5.52 0.22 -12.55
CA LYS A 129 4.39 0.62 -11.69
C LYS A 129 3.05 0.00 -12.12
N TYR A 130 2.88 -0.22 -13.43
CA TYR A 130 1.68 -0.88 -13.95
C TYR A 130 1.75 -2.40 -13.79
N ALA A 131 2.93 -3.02 -13.95
CA ALA A 131 3.10 -4.45 -13.76
C ALA A 131 2.81 -4.87 -12.31
N VAL A 132 3.30 -4.09 -11.34
CA VAL A 132 3.02 -4.28 -9.91
C VAL A 132 1.52 -4.14 -9.62
N LEU A 133 0.87 -3.10 -10.16
CA LEU A 133 -0.56 -2.88 -9.97
C LEU A 133 -1.41 -4.01 -10.59
N VAL A 134 -1.01 -4.51 -11.77
CA VAL A 134 -1.67 -5.64 -12.43
C VAL A 134 -1.49 -6.92 -11.61
N ALA A 135 -0.28 -7.21 -11.13
CA ALA A 135 -0.02 -8.38 -10.31
C ALA A 135 -0.86 -8.36 -9.01
N GLU A 136 -0.94 -7.21 -8.33
CA GLU A 136 -1.79 -7.08 -7.14
C GLU A 136 -3.27 -7.23 -7.43
N SER A 137 -3.77 -6.57 -8.47
CA SER A 137 -5.20 -6.63 -8.82
C SER A 137 -5.62 -8.02 -9.29
N LEU A 138 -4.79 -8.73 -10.06
CA LEU A 138 -5.04 -10.14 -10.42
C LEU A 138 -5.08 -11.02 -9.18
N THR A 139 -4.15 -10.81 -8.26
CA THR A 139 -4.09 -11.59 -7.01
C THR A 139 -5.31 -11.33 -6.14
N MET A 140 -5.75 -10.07 -6.03
CA MET A 140 -7.00 -9.68 -5.38
C MET A 140 -8.20 -10.41 -6.01
N LEU A 141 -8.29 -10.48 -7.34
CA LEU A 141 -9.39 -11.18 -8.02
C LEU A 141 -9.37 -12.70 -7.77
N PHE A 142 -8.18 -13.32 -7.75
CA PHE A 142 -8.06 -14.75 -7.47
C PHE A 142 -8.52 -15.09 -6.06
N TRP A 143 -8.10 -14.33 -5.05
CA TRP A 143 -8.58 -14.54 -3.69
C TRP A 143 -10.09 -14.33 -3.57
N PHE A 144 -10.62 -13.28 -4.21
CA PHE A 144 -12.06 -13.00 -4.22
C PHE A 144 -12.88 -14.17 -4.76
N ALA A 145 -12.52 -14.66 -5.94
CA ALA A 145 -13.20 -15.79 -6.56
C ALA A 145 -13.04 -17.06 -5.73
N GLY A 146 -11.85 -17.28 -5.15
CA GLY A 146 -11.52 -18.51 -4.43
C GLY A 146 -12.30 -18.69 -3.14
N PHE A 147 -12.36 -17.66 -2.29
CA PHE A 147 -13.08 -17.78 -1.02
C PHE A 147 -14.59 -17.89 -1.22
N ILE A 148 -15.15 -17.20 -2.23
CA ILE A 148 -16.59 -17.29 -2.56
C ILE A 148 -16.93 -18.68 -3.10
N ALA A 149 -16.11 -19.23 -4.01
CA ALA A 149 -16.32 -20.57 -4.55
C ALA A 149 -16.26 -21.64 -3.45
N LEU A 150 -15.27 -21.56 -2.56
CA LEU A 150 -15.16 -22.49 -1.44
C LEU A 150 -16.32 -22.32 -0.44
N ALA A 151 -16.77 -21.09 -0.17
CA ALA A 151 -17.93 -20.84 0.69
C ALA A 151 -19.23 -21.43 0.12
N ASP A 152 -19.47 -21.30 -1.19
CA ASP A 152 -20.63 -21.89 -1.86
C ASP A 152 -20.59 -23.43 -1.83
N LEU A 153 -19.41 -24.02 -2.08
CA LEU A 153 -19.21 -25.46 -1.94
C LEU A 153 -19.52 -25.94 -0.51
N LEU A 154 -19.02 -25.25 0.50
CA LEU A 154 -19.28 -25.57 1.92
C LEU A 154 -20.77 -25.46 2.26
N GLY A 155 -21.46 -24.45 1.73
CA GLY A 155 -22.90 -24.30 1.86
C GLY A 155 -23.67 -25.47 1.25
N LYS A 156 -23.29 -25.90 0.04
CA LYS A 156 -23.92 -27.02 -0.68
C LYS A 156 -23.69 -28.38 0.00
N VAL A 157 -22.48 -28.61 0.53
CA VAL A 157 -22.13 -29.84 1.24
C VAL A 157 -22.74 -29.86 2.65
N GLY A 158 -23.29 -28.74 3.12
CA GLY A 158 -23.86 -28.63 4.47
C GLY A 158 -22.79 -28.71 5.55
N CYS A 159 -21.60 -28.21 5.24
CA CYS A 159 -20.40 -28.37 6.04
C CYS A 159 -20.47 -27.49 7.30
N THR A 160 -20.44 -28.11 8.48
CA THR A 160 -20.47 -27.46 9.81
C THR A 160 -19.25 -27.88 10.63
N SER A 161 -18.87 -27.03 11.59
CA SER A 161 -17.70 -27.23 12.46
C SER A 161 -17.70 -28.52 13.29
N ARG A 162 -18.78 -29.32 13.25
CA ARG A 162 -18.92 -30.58 14.00
C ARG A 162 -18.73 -31.85 13.15
N GLN A 163 -18.64 -31.73 11.83
CA GLN A 163 -18.73 -32.89 10.93
C GLN A 163 -17.38 -33.55 10.58
N GLY A 164 -16.27 -33.00 11.09
CA GLY A 164 -14.95 -33.58 10.92
C GLY A 164 -13.86 -32.54 10.70
N LYS A 165 -12.61 -33.01 10.76
CA LYS A 165 -11.39 -32.19 10.62
C LYS A 165 -11.35 -31.44 9.28
N TRP A 166 -11.60 -32.15 8.17
CA TRP A 166 -11.60 -31.61 6.80
C TRP A 166 -12.59 -30.46 6.60
N CYS A 167 -13.76 -30.54 7.23
CA CYS A 167 -14.76 -29.48 7.16
C CYS A 167 -14.34 -28.23 7.93
N GLY A 168 -13.78 -28.41 9.14
CA GLY A 168 -13.22 -27.32 9.93
C GLY A 168 -12.04 -26.62 9.24
N GLU A 169 -11.16 -27.39 8.60
CA GLU A 169 -10.02 -26.88 7.84
C GLU A 169 -10.45 -26.09 6.61
N SER A 170 -11.50 -26.55 5.91
CA SER A 170 -12.06 -25.83 4.77
C SER A 170 -12.72 -24.51 5.18
N ILE A 171 -13.43 -24.49 6.32
CA ILE A 171 -14.02 -23.27 6.87
C ILE A 171 -12.91 -22.29 7.27
N ALA A 172 -11.89 -22.76 7.99
CA ALA A 172 -10.74 -21.95 8.36
C ALA A 172 -10.02 -21.39 7.13
N GLY A 173 -9.76 -22.23 6.13
CA GLY A 173 -9.16 -21.83 4.86
C GLY A 173 -9.98 -20.75 4.14
N THR A 174 -11.31 -20.86 4.14
CA THR A 174 -12.22 -19.84 3.57
C THR A 174 -12.08 -18.49 4.29
N VAL A 175 -12.02 -18.51 5.63
CA VAL A 175 -11.88 -17.29 6.44
C VAL A 175 -10.52 -16.62 6.23
N PHE A 176 -9.43 -17.40 6.24
CA PHE A 176 -8.09 -16.87 5.96
C PHE A 176 -7.99 -16.32 4.52
N ALA A 177 -8.60 -16.98 3.54
CA ALA A 177 -8.67 -16.48 2.17
C ALA A 177 -9.43 -15.14 2.06
N ALA A 178 -10.49 -14.93 2.85
CA ALA A 178 -11.22 -13.66 2.90
C ALA A 178 -10.38 -12.54 3.53
N PHE A 179 -9.61 -12.82 4.58
CA PHE A 179 -8.67 -11.84 5.15
C PHE A 179 -7.55 -11.50 4.17
N GLU A 180 -7.04 -12.49 3.45
CA GLU A 180 -6.01 -12.27 2.43
C GLU A 180 -6.53 -11.40 1.28
N TRP A 181 -7.78 -11.61 0.87
CA TRP A 181 -8.47 -10.72 -0.07
C TRP A 181 -8.51 -9.27 0.42
N LEU A 182 -8.86 -9.03 1.70
CA LEU A 182 -8.89 -7.69 2.28
C LEU A 182 -7.51 -7.02 2.29
N LEU A 183 -6.45 -7.79 2.58
CA LEU A 183 -5.07 -7.28 2.52
C LEU A 183 -4.72 -6.84 1.10
N PHE A 184 -4.97 -7.68 0.09
CA PHE A 184 -4.71 -7.32 -1.30
C PHE A 184 -5.58 -6.17 -1.81
N LEU A 185 -6.83 -6.08 -1.35
CA LEU A 185 -7.70 -4.95 -1.66
C LEU A 185 -7.11 -3.65 -1.09
N GLY A 186 -6.66 -3.67 0.16
CA GLY A 186 -6.02 -2.53 0.82
C GLY A 186 -4.75 -2.08 0.10
N THR A 187 -3.84 -3.01 -0.22
CA THR A 187 -2.60 -2.68 -0.93
C THR A 187 -2.87 -2.16 -2.34
N THR A 188 -3.81 -2.78 -3.06
CA THR A 188 -4.19 -2.35 -4.42
C THR A 188 -4.81 -0.96 -4.41
N ALA A 189 -5.67 -0.67 -3.43
CA ALA A 189 -6.31 0.65 -3.29
C ALA A 189 -5.28 1.75 -3.01
N LEU A 190 -4.32 1.49 -2.10
CA LEU A 190 -3.23 2.42 -1.83
C LEU A 190 -2.37 2.65 -3.08
N ALA A 191 -2.01 1.59 -3.80
CA ALA A 191 -1.26 1.68 -5.05
C ALA A 191 -2.01 2.45 -6.13
N ALA A 192 -3.31 2.21 -6.29
CA ALA A 192 -4.17 2.91 -7.26
C ALA A 192 -4.29 4.40 -6.94
N LEU A 193 -4.49 4.76 -5.66
CA LEU A 193 -4.52 6.16 -5.21
C LEU A 193 -3.19 6.87 -5.46
N HIS A 194 -2.07 6.18 -5.26
CA HIS A 194 -0.74 6.70 -5.56
C HIS A 194 -0.57 7.04 -7.05
N VAL A 195 -1.00 6.14 -7.95
CA VAL A 195 -0.95 6.36 -9.40
C VAL A 195 -1.90 7.48 -9.84
N TRP A 196 -3.08 7.57 -9.24
CA TRP A 196 -4.05 8.60 -9.60
C TRP A 196 -3.58 10.00 -9.19
N ARG A 197 -3.03 10.17 -7.98
CA ARG A 197 -2.49 11.45 -7.52
C ARG A 197 -1.29 11.92 -8.36
N THR A 198 -0.41 11.01 -8.79
CA THR A 198 0.73 11.38 -9.65
C THR A 198 0.33 11.81 -11.07
N ARG A 199 -0.87 11.42 -11.56
CA ARG A 199 -1.39 11.90 -12.85
C ARG A 199 -1.95 13.33 -12.79
N GLY A 200 -2.42 13.79 -11.63
CA GLY A 200 -3.04 15.11 -11.46
C GLY A 200 -2.08 16.31 -11.50
N GLY A 201 -0.76 16.08 -11.37
CA GLY A 201 0.26 17.15 -11.29
C GLY A 201 0.95 17.51 -12.61
N SER A 202 0.61 16.87 -13.74
CA SER A 202 1.36 17.02 -15.00
C SER A 202 0.50 17.46 -16.19
N SER A 203 -0.46 18.35 -15.93
CA SER A 203 -1.25 19.01 -16.99
C SER A 203 -0.73 20.42 -17.31
N GLU A 204 0.59 20.61 -17.41
CA GLU A 204 1.15 21.80 -18.07
C GLU A 204 2.06 21.34 -19.20
N PRO A 205 1.60 21.41 -20.48
CA PRO A 205 2.48 21.11 -21.60
C PRO A 205 3.59 22.16 -21.61
N ALA A 206 4.84 21.70 -21.47
CA ALA A 206 6.07 22.50 -21.46
C ALA A 206 6.36 23.23 -22.80
N HIS A 207 5.37 23.36 -23.68
CA HIS A 207 5.47 24.02 -24.99
C HIS A 207 4.83 25.40 -25.04
N ALA A 208 4.28 25.93 -23.95
CA ALA A 208 3.99 27.36 -23.84
C ALA A 208 5.26 28.16 -23.52
N MET A 209 6.31 27.97 -24.32
CA MET A 209 7.47 28.87 -24.33
C MET A 209 6.95 30.25 -24.74
N LYS A 210 6.78 31.13 -23.76
CA LYS A 210 6.52 32.55 -24.02
C LYS A 210 7.70 33.03 -24.86
N VAL A 211 7.48 33.34 -26.13
CA VAL A 211 8.51 33.98 -26.98
C VAL A 211 8.86 35.29 -26.30
N GLN A 212 10.09 35.37 -25.79
CA GLN A 212 10.62 36.59 -25.22
C GLN A 212 10.94 37.53 -26.39
N PRO A 213 10.24 38.67 -26.56
CA PRO A 213 10.60 39.60 -27.61
C PRO A 213 11.97 40.18 -27.28
N THR A 214 12.95 39.92 -28.15
CA THR A 214 14.26 40.58 -28.09
C THR A 214 14.08 42.08 -28.33
N PRO A 215 14.78 42.95 -27.58
CA PRO A 215 14.80 44.37 -27.92
C PRO A 215 15.61 44.52 -29.22
N TYR A 216 14.96 44.92 -30.31
CA TYR A 216 15.69 45.45 -31.46
C TYR A 216 16.37 46.75 -31.02
N GLN A 217 17.70 46.71 -30.92
CA GLN A 217 18.58 47.88 -30.90
C GLN A 217 19.19 48.01 -32.30
N GLY A 218 18.92 49.15 -32.95
CA GLY A 218 19.43 49.56 -34.26
C GLY A 218 18.30 50.16 -35.11
N ALA A 219 18.32 51.40 -35.56
CA ALA A 219 19.37 52.42 -35.64
C ALA A 219 18.80 53.83 -35.36
#